data_AF-A0A7Y8NX76-F1
#
_entry.id   AF-A0A7Y8NX76-F1
#
_cell.length_a   1.000
_cell.length_b   1.000
_cell.length_c   1.000
_cell.angle_alpha   90.00
_cell.angle_beta   90.00
_cell.angle_gamma   90.00
#
_symmetry.space_group_name_H-M   'P 1'
#
loop_
_entity.id
_entity.type
_entity.pdbx_description
1 polymer ?
#
loop_
_entity_poly.entity_id
_entity_poly.type
_entity_poly.pdbx_seq_one_letter_code
_entity_poly.pdbx_strand_id
1 'polypeptide(L)' 'MALVRCPECGIRVSTEAEMCPNCAYPFTKRKPWKRDKTIIIQKSGDGCLAQIFNAGCSLVVIILLFIFGLIFLVTTCFH' A
#
# COMPACT_ATOMS: atom_id res chain seq x y z
N MET A 1 -1.59 -46.61 11.57
CA MET A 1 -0.66 -45.47 11.75
C MET A 1 0.32 -45.50 10.60
N ALA A 2 0.38 -44.48 9.75
CA ALA A 2 1.33 -44.43 8.65
C ALA A 2 2.64 -43.77 9.13
N LEU A 3 3.78 -44.40 8.87
CA LEU A 3 5.09 -43.79 9.08
C LEU A 3 5.65 -43.33 7.74
N VAL A 4 6.08 -42.08 7.66
CA VAL A 4 6.79 -41.52 6.50
C VAL A 4 8.28 -41.51 6.77
N ARG A 5 9.09 -41.60 5.70
CA ARG A 5 10.54 -41.39 5.82
C ARG A 5 10.84 -39.90 5.81
N CYS A 6 11.67 -39.46 6.76
CA CYS A 6 12.22 -38.10 6.74
C CYS A 6 13.15 -37.95 5.51
N PRO A 7 13.01 -36.89 4.70
CA PRO A 7 13.87 -36.66 3.53
C PRO A 7 15.32 -36.35 3.90
N GLU A 8 15.55 -35.78 5.09
CA GLU A 8 16.90 -35.36 5.51
C GLU A 8 17.69 -36.50 6.16
N CYS A 9 17.08 -37.24 7.10
CA CYS A 9 17.79 -38.26 7.89
C CYS A 9 17.38 -39.70 7.57
N GLY A 10 16.40 -39.91 6.69
CA GLY A 10 15.95 -41.25 6.28
C GLY A 10 15.19 -42.06 7.35
N ILE A 11 15.08 -41.54 8.59
CA ILE A 11 14.38 -42.22 9.67
C ILE A 11 12.87 -42.25 9.43
N ARG A 12 12.20 -43.29 9.96
CA ARG A 12 10.74 -43.40 9.91
C ARG A 12 10.10 -42.58 11.03
N VAL A 13 9.23 -41.65 10.68
CA VAL A 13 8.52 -40.75 11.58
C VAL A 13 7.02 -40.82 11.36
N SER A 14 6.23 -40.47 12.37
CA SER A 14 4.76 -40.45 12.24
C SER A 14 4.30 -39.38 11.26
N THR A 15 3.27 -39.65 10.45
CA THR A 15 2.59 -38.65 9.61
C THR A 15 1.93 -37.51 10.40
N GLU A 16 1.79 -37.68 11.72
CA GLU A 16 1.26 -36.67 12.63
C GLU A 16 2.35 -35.72 13.17
N ALA A 17 3.62 -36.10 13.08
CA ALA A 17 4.72 -35.32 13.64
C ALA A 17 4.88 -34.00 12.89
N GLU A 18 4.87 -32.86 13.60
CA GLU A 18 5.11 -31.53 13.02
C GLU A 18 6.59 -31.33 12.63
N MET A 19 7.49 -32.10 13.25
CA MET A 19 8.93 -32.06 13.02
C MET A 19 9.57 -33.42 13.25
N CYS A 20 10.71 -33.68 12.58
CA CYS A 20 11.49 -34.89 12.77
C CYS A 20 12.24 -34.84 14.12
N PRO A 21 12.08 -35.82 15.02
CA PRO A 21 12.77 -35.82 16.31
C PRO A 21 14.28 -36.05 16.19
N ASN A 22 14.76 -36.62 15.07
CA ASN A 22 16.17 -36.95 14.88
C ASN A 22 16.99 -35.79 14.27
N CYS A 23 16.40 -35.02 13.37
CA CYS A 23 17.11 -33.95 12.63
C CYS A 23 16.43 -32.58 12.69
N ALA A 24 15.33 -32.46 13.43
CA ALA A 24 14.50 -31.26 13.52
C ALA A 24 13.88 -30.76 12.20
N TYR A 25 13.88 -31.57 11.12
CA TYR A 25 13.24 -31.21 9.86
C TYR A 25 11.73 -30.96 10.04
N PRO A 26 11.19 -29.78 9.67
CA PRO A 26 9.78 -29.44 9.86
C PRO A 26 8.89 -30.11 8.81
N PHE A 27 8.01 -31.00 9.23
CA PHE A 27 6.92 -31.53 8.40
C PHE A 27 5.74 -30.57 8.46
N THR A 28 5.88 -29.43 7.79
CA THR A 28 4.86 -28.39 7.79
C THR A 28 3.53 -28.93 7.23
N LYS A 29 2.58 -29.30 8.11
CA LYS A 29 1.16 -29.26 7.75
C LYS A 29 0.81 -27.79 7.64
N ARG A 30 1.04 -27.19 6.47
CA ARG A 30 0.79 -25.77 6.22
C ARG A 30 -0.67 -25.47 6.55
N LYS A 31 -0.95 -24.94 7.74
CA LYS A 31 -2.18 -24.16 7.93
C LYS A 31 -2.01 -22.98 6.97
N PRO A 32 -2.96 -22.72 6.04
CA PRO A 32 -2.85 -21.57 5.17
C PRO A 32 -2.74 -20.35 6.07
N TRP A 33 -1.57 -19.71 6.01
CA TRP A 33 -1.28 -18.51 6.76
C TRP A 33 -2.30 -17.46 6.32
N LYS A 34 -3.31 -17.19 7.16
CA LYS A 34 -4.11 -16.00 7.01
C LYS A 34 -3.17 -14.84 7.28
N ARG A 35 -2.89 -14.07 6.24
CA ARG A 35 -2.34 -12.70 6.34
C ARG A 35 -3.26 -11.88 7.23
N ASP A 36 -2.99 -11.88 8.53
CA ASP A 36 -3.43 -10.82 9.40
C ASP A 36 -2.63 -9.58 8.99
N LYS A 37 -3.30 -8.64 8.31
CA LYS A 37 -2.70 -7.39 7.81
C LYS A 37 -2.53 -6.41 8.97
N THR A 38 -1.69 -6.77 9.93
CA THR A 38 -1.33 -5.90 11.05
C THR A 38 0.17 -5.73 11.16
N ILE A 39 0.82 -5.30 10.06
CA ILE A 39 2.12 -4.61 10.13
C ILE A 39 2.11 -3.53 9.03
N ILE A 40 1.81 -2.30 9.45
CA ILE A 40 2.12 -1.00 8.82
C ILE A 40 1.92 -0.84 7.29
N ILE A 41 0.70 -0.64 6.78
CA ILE A 41 0.43 0.44 5.79
C ILE A 41 -1.02 0.87 5.97
N GLN A 42 -1.24 1.87 6.83
CA GLN A 42 -2.37 2.77 6.67
C GLN A 42 -2.26 3.39 5.28
N LYS A 43 -3.14 3.03 4.34
CA LYS A 43 -3.52 4.00 3.30
C LYS A 43 -4.69 4.81 3.86
N SER A 44 -4.42 5.49 4.96
CA SER A 44 -5.23 6.59 5.48
C SER A 44 -4.51 7.85 5.01
N GLY A 45 -5.14 8.53 4.06
CA GLY A 45 -4.57 9.72 3.45
C GLY A 45 -5.02 9.81 2.01
N ASP A 46 -6.33 9.90 1.79
CA ASP A 46 -6.78 10.84 0.77
C ASP A 46 -6.23 12.19 1.25
N GLY A 47 -5.09 12.57 0.70
CA GLY A 47 -4.39 13.77 1.13
C GLY A 47 -5.35 14.93 1.00
N CYS A 48 -5.73 15.53 2.12
CA CYS A 48 -6.35 16.87 2.16
C CYS A 48 -5.47 17.87 1.38
N LEU A 49 -4.17 17.58 1.26
CA LEU A 49 -3.17 18.29 0.46
C LEU A 49 -3.40 18.26 -1.06
N ALA A 50 -4.07 17.23 -1.62
CA ALA A 50 -4.40 17.19 -3.05
C ALA A 50 -5.58 18.11 -3.42
N GLN A 51 -6.44 18.46 -2.46
CA GLN A 51 -7.52 19.43 -2.70
C GLN A 51 -7.03 20.89 -2.60
N ILE A 52 -5.96 21.17 -1.85
CA ILE A 52 -5.41 22.53 -1.69
C ILE A 52 -4.84 23.06 -3.02
N PHE A 53 -4.22 22.20 -3.83
CA PHE A 53 -3.68 22.61 -5.15
C PHE A 53 -4.77 22.87 -6.21
N ASN A 54 -5.91 22.17 -6.15
CA ASN A 54 -7.01 22.37 -7.10
C ASN A 54 -7.80 23.67 -6.81
N ALA A 55 -7.91 24.06 -5.53
CA ALA A 55 -8.50 25.34 -5.14
C ALA A 55 -7.57 26.55 -5.41
N GLY A 56 -6.25 26.40 -5.20
CA GLY A 56 -5.28 27.47 -5.39
C GLY A 56 -5.10 27.91 -6.85
N CYS A 57 -5.13 26.95 -7.79
CA CYS A 57 -4.98 27.25 -9.21
C CYS A 57 -6.15 28.11 -9.74
N SER A 58 -7.36 27.93 -9.19
CA SER A 58 -8.54 28.70 -9.60
C SER A 58 -8.46 30.17 -9.19
N LEU A 59 -7.90 30.48 -8.02
CA LEU A 59 -7.85 31.86 -7.50
C LEU A 59 -6.81 32.72 -8.25
N VAL A 60 -5.67 32.14 -8.61
CA VAL A 60 -4.63 32.82 -9.40
C VAL A 60 -5.13 33.16 -10.81
N VAL A 61 -5.84 32.24 -11.47
CA VAL A 61 -6.41 32.48 -12.81
C VAL A 61 -7.45 33.61 -12.77
N ILE A 62 -8.31 33.66 -11.75
CA ILE A 62 -9.31 34.74 -11.60
C ILE A 62 -8.63 36.09 -11.44
N ILE A 63 -7.58 36.19 -10.60
CA ILE A 63 -6.83 37.44 -10.39
C ILE A 63 -6.18 37.91 -11.70
N LEU A 64 -5.55 37.01 -12.45
CA LEU A 64 -4.89 37.35 -13.72
C LEU A 64 -5.90 37.85 -14.77
N LEU A 65 -7.07 37.21 -14.89
CA LEU A 65 -8.12 37.65 -15.81
C LEU A 65 -8.68 39.02 -15.41
N PHE A 66 -8.86 39.28 -14.11
CA PHE A 66 -9.35 40.57 -13.63
C PHE A 66 -8.35 41.69 -13.92
N ILE A 67 -7.06 41.47 -13.63
CA ILE A 67 -5.99 42.43 -13.93
C ILE A 67 -5.94 42.72 -15.44
N PHE A 68 -5.99 41.69 -16.27
CA PHE A 68 -5.97 41.86 -17.73
C PHE A 68 -7.17 42.65 -18.24
N GLY A 69 -8.38 42.37 -17.71
CA GLY A 69 -9.59 43.12 -18.04
C GLY A 69 -9.53 44.59 -17.64
N LEU A 70 -9.00 44.90 -16.45
CA LEU A 70 -8.81 46.28 -16.01
C LEU A 70 -7.83 47.03 -16.90
N ILE A 71 -6.70 46.40 -17.26
CA ILE A 71 -5.71 47.00 -18.17
C ILE A 71 -6.35 47.29 -19.52
N PHE A 72 -7.12 46.35 -20.07
CA PHE A 72 -7.80 46.53 -21.36
C PHE A 72 -8.83 47.66 -21.30
N LEU A 73 -9.63 47.72 -20.23
CA LEU A 73 -10.63 48.77 -20.03
C LEU A 73 -9.98 50.15 -19.91
N VAL A 74 -8.92 50.28 -19.12
CA VAL A 74 -8.18 51.55 -18.98
C VAL A 74 -7.57 51.97 -20.32
N THR A 75 -6.96 51.02 -21.05
CA THR A 75 -6.35 51.30 -22.35
C THR A 75 -7.38 51.75 -23.39
N THR A 76 -8.56 51.13 -23.41
CA THR A 76 -9.64 51.46 -24.35
C THR A 76 -10.35 52.78 -23.98
N CYS A 77 -10.41 53.15 -22.70
CA CYS A 77 -10.95 54.45 -22.27
C CYS A 77 -9.98 55.61 -22.49
N PHE A 78 -8.68 55.35 -22.71
CA PHE A 78 -7.65 56.39 -22.87
C PHE A 78 -7.29 56.68 -24.33
N HIS A 79 -7.88 55.95 -25.28
CA HIS A 79 -7.73 56.15 -26.72
C HIS A 79 -9.08 56.55 -27.33
#